data_AF-A0A327YGQ6-F1
#
_entry.id   AF-A0A327YGQ6-F1
#
_cell.length_a   1.000
_cell.length_b   1.000
_cell.length_c   1.000
_cell.angle_alpha   90.00
_cell.angle_beta   90.00
_cell.angle_gamma   90.00
#
_symmetry.space_group_name_H-M   'P 1'
#
loop_
_entity.id
_entity.type
_entity.pdbx_description
1 polymer ?
#
loop_
_entity_poly.entity_id
_entity_poly.type
_entity_poly.pdbx_seq_one_letter_code
_entity_poly.pdbx_strand_id
1 'polypeptide(L)'
;MKDVEDRLIELEAGLIAHRRLLIRLLESLDPRTRDELLRWVADREVLRDGQEDPGAVPTGVEMLPLSIAEEFRKIAQTGRDRWGGDSAD
;
A
#
# COMPACT_ATOMS: atom_id res chain seq x y z
N MET A 1 -11.41 14.32 22.02
CA MET A 1 -10.15 14.46 21.26
C MET A 1 -9.19 13.34 21.59
N LYS A 2 -8.84 13.13 22.87
CA LYS A 2 -7.99 12.00 23.30
C LYS A 2 -8.45 10.63 22.79
N ASP A 3 -9.74 10.31 22.89
CA ASP A 3 -10.26 9.02 22.42
C ASP A 3 -10.14 8.80 20.90
N VAL A 4 -10.16 9.89 20.12
CA VAL A 4 -9.97 9.83 18.65
C VAL A 4 -8.50 9.60 18.33
N GLU A 5 -7.60 10.27 19.04
CA GLU A 5 -6.15 10.09 18.92
C GLU A 5 -5.73 8.66 19.30
N ASP A 6 -6.23 8.15 20.42
CA ASP A 6 -6.01 6.76 20.85
C ASP A 6 -6.49 5.77 19.80
N ARG A 7 -7.67 6.01 19.20
CA ARG A 7 -8.21 5.15 18.13
C ARG A 7 -7.39 5.20 16.85
N LEU A 8 -6.85 6.37 16.49
CA LEU A 8 -5.96 6.51 15.34
C LEU A 8 -4.65 5.75 15.55
N ILE A 9 -4.08 5.82 16.75
CA ILE A 9 -2.88 5.07 17.13
C ILE A 9 -3.12 3.57 17.03
N GLU A 10 -4.25 3.06 17.54
CA GLU A 10 -4.63 1.65 17.42
C GLU A 10 -4.72 1.19 15.96
N LEU A 11 -5.36 2.00 15.11
CA LEU A 11 -5.51 1.70 13.68
C LEU A 11 -4.16 1.72 12.96
N GLU A 12 -3.30 2.70 13.25
CA GLU A 12 -1.95 2.78 12.70
C GLU A 12 -1.11 1.57 13.09
N ALA A 13 -1.15 1.18 14.37
CA ALA A 13 -0.46 -0.01 14.87
C ALA A 13 -0.97 -1.28 14.16
N GLY A 14 -2.28 -1.41 13.96
CA GLY A 14 -2.88 -2.51 13.21
C GLY A 14 -2.41 -2.56 11.75
N LEU A 15 -2.41 -1.41 11.06
CA LEU A 15 -1.91 -1.32 9.68
C LEU A 15 -0.43 -1.69 9.58
N ILE A 16 0.41 -1.25 10.53
CA ILE A 16 1.82 -1.62 10.59
C ILE A 16 1.98 -3.14 10.78
N ALA A 17 1.22 -3.75 11.68
CA ALA A 17 1.25 -5.19 11.92
C ALA A 17 0.86 -5.98 10.66
N HIS A 18 -0.21 -5.59 9.96
CA HIS A 18 -0.64 -6.22 8.72
C HIS A 18 0.40 -6.09 7.60
N ARG A 19 1.03 -4.92 7.41
CA ARG A 19 2.10 -4.75 6.42
C ARG A 19 3.28 -5.68 6.71
N ARG A 20 3.70 -5.77 7.97
CA ARG A 20 4.80 -6.66 8.39
C ARG A 20 4.47 -8.12 8.10
N LEU A 21 3.26 -8.56 8.44
CA LEU A 21 2.81 -9.92 8.16
C LEU A 21 2.76 -10.20 6.65
N LEU A 22 2.21 -9.27 5.87
CA LEU A 22 2.14 -9.39 4.41
C LEU A 22 3.54 -9.53 3.79
N ILE A 23 4.49 -8.68 4.19
CA ILE A 23 5.89 -8.78 3.73
C ILE A 23 6.46 -10.15 4.07
N ARG A 24 6.23 -10.65 5.29
CA ARG A 24 6.72 -11.97 5.72
C ARG A 24 6.09 -13.13 4.93
N LEU A 25 4.84 -12.98 4.49
CA LEU A 25 4.18 -13.93 3.59
C LEU A 25 4.78 -13.86 2.19
N LEU A 26 5.00 -12.65 1.64
CA LEU A 26 5.66 -12.46 0.34
C LEU A 26 7.07 -13.07 0.30
N GLU A 27 7.81 -13.00 1.41
CA GLU A 27 9.12 -13.66 1.57
C GLU A 27 9.07 -15.18 1.48
N SER A 28 7.90 -15.78 1.77
CA SER A 28 7.72 -17.24 1.74
C SER A 28 7.28 -17.79 0.38
N LEU A 29 6.94 -16.91 -0.56
CA LEU A 29 6.55 -17.29 -1.91
C LEU A 29 7.78 -17.57 -2.77
N ASP A 30 7.61 -18.42 -3.79
CA ASP A 30 8.62 -18.53 -4.84
C ASP A 30 8.76 -17.19 -5.60
N PRO A 31 9.94 -16.92 -6.20
CA PRO A 31 10.20 -15.64 -6.85
C PRO A 31 9.16 -15.27 -7.91
N ARG A 32 8.69 -16.25 -8.70
CA ARG A 32 7.75 -15.97 -9.79
C ARG A 32 6.39 -15.52 -9.26
N THR A 33 5.81 -16.23 -8.29
CA THR A 33 4.53 -15.84 -7.69
C THR A 33 4.64 -14.53 -6.93
N ARG A 34 5.78 -14.28 -6.25
CA ARG A 34 6.07 -12.98 -5.62
C ARG A 34 6.06 -11.85 -6.64
N ASP A 35 6.73 -12.01 -7.77
CA ASP A 35 6.84 -10.97 -8.81
C ASP A 35 5.51 -10.73 -9.54
N GLU A 36 4.69 -11.76 -9.72
CA GLU A 36 3.31 -11.64 -10.22
C GLU A 36 2.45 -10.79 -9.26
N LEU A 37 2.53 -11.05 -7.94
CA LEU A 37 1.80 -10.27 -6.94
C LEU A 37 2.31 -8.83 -6.84
N LEU A 38 3.63 -8.60 -6.87
CA LEU A 38 4.19 -7.25 -6.82
C LEU A 38 3.78 -6.42 -8.04
N ARG A 39 3.70 -7.02 -9.24
CA ARG A 39 3.13 -6.36 -10.43
C ARG A 39 1.65 -6.01 -10.24
N TRP A 40 0.86 -6.94 -9.72
CA TRP A 40 -0.56 -6.69 -9.43
C TRP A 40 -0.78 -5.55 -8.42
N VAL A 41 0.11 -5.43 -7.43
CA VAL A 41 0.15 -4.32 -6.46
C VAL A 41 0.53 -3.02 -7.16
N ALA A 42 1.57 -3.03 -8.01
CA ALA A 42 2.03 -1.86 -8.75
C ALA A 42 0.93 -1.27 -9.64
N ASP A 43 0.13 -2.12 -10.30
CA ASP A 43 -1.02 -1.70 -11.13
C ASP A 43 -2.11 -0.94 -10.34
N ARG A 44 -2.09 -1.02 -9.01
CA ARG A 44 -3.05 -0.38 -8.08
C ARG A 44 -2.46 0.80 -7.32
N GLU A 45 -1.20 1.16 -7.55
CA GLU A 45 -0.58 2.37 -7.01
C GLU A 45 -1.22 3.66 -7.57
N VAL A 46 -1.89 3.56 -8.72
CA VAL A 46 -2.47 4.66 -9.47
C VAL A 46 -3.99 4.65 -9.29
N LEU A 47 -4.54 5.74 -8.75
CA LEU A 47 -5.97 6.02 -8.87
C LEU A 47 -6.27 6.17 -10.36
N ARG A 48 -7.11 5.31 -10.95
CA ARG A 48 -7.59 5.53 -12.33
C ARG A 48 -8.55 6.71 -12.29
N ASP A 49 -7.97 7.89 -12.46
CA ASP A 49 -8.65 9.13 -12.19
C ASP A 49 -9.65 9.43 -13.32
N GLY A 50 -10.93 9.35 -12.97
CA GLY A 50 -12.04 9.76 -13.82
C GLY A 50 -12.58 11.07 -13.26
N GLN A 51 -11.88 12.17 -13.55
CA GLN A 51 -12.24 13.56 -13.22
C GLN A 51 -12.20 13.96 -11.73
N GLU A 52 -11.01 14.31 -11.24
CA GLU A 52 -10.88 15.25 -10.13
C GLU A 52 -11.04 16.70 -10.65
N ASP A 53 -12.11 17.38 -10.24
CA ASP A 53 -12.35 18.80 -10.50
C ASP A 53 -11.35 19.64 -9.69
N PRO A 54 -10.51 20.51 -10.31
CA PRO A 54 -9.51 21.30 -9.61
C PRO A 54 -10.17 22.35 -8.69
N GLY A 55 -10.49 21.92 -7.46
CA GLY A 55 -11.13 22.76 -6.45
C GLY A 55 -12.01 22.00 -5.46
N ALA A 56 -12.34 20.74 -5.71
CA ALA A 56 -13.08 19.92 -4.76
C ALA A 56 -12.16 19.46 -3.62
N VAL A 57 -12.52 19.81 -2.38
CA VAL A 57 -11.91 19.20 -1.18
C VAL A 57 -12.46 17.79 -1.07
N PRO A 58 -11.64 16.72 -1.19
CA PRO A 58 -12.15 15.36 -1.16
C PRO A 58 -12.89 15.11 0.15
N THR A 59 -14.14 14.68 0.06
CA THR A 59 -14.89 14.22 1.23
C THR A 59 -14.25 12.94 1.79
N GLY A 60 -14.50 12.59 3.05
CA GLY A 60 -13.85 11.42 3.69
C GLY A 60 -14.03 10.08 2.94
N VAL A 61 -15.02 9.97 2.06
CA VAL A 61 -15.26 8.80 1.19
C VAL A 61 -14.36 8.80 -0.04
N GLU A 62 -14.02 9.97 -0.59
CA GLU A 62 -13.10 10.15 -1.73
C GLU A 62 -11.63 10.00 -1.30
N MET A 63 -11.33 10.24 -0.02
CA MET A 63 -10.01 10.00 0.58
C MET A 63 -9.66 8.52 0.76
N LEU A 64 -10.67 7.62 0.77
CA LEU A 64 -10.45 6.20 1.03
C LEU A 64 -9.72 5.51 -0.15
N PRO A 65 -10.14 5.68 -1.43
CA PRO A 65 -9.38 5.19 -2.58
C PRO A 65 -7.94 5.70 -2.62
N LEU A 66 -7.72 6.98 -2.33
CA LEU A 66 -6.38 7.59 -2.29
C LEU A 66 -5.51 6.97 -1.19
N SER A 67 -6.10 6.76 -0.01
CA SER A 67 -5.42 6.11 1.12
C SER A 67 -5.04 4.67 0.77
N ILE A 68 -5.92 3.93 0.10
CA ILE A 68 -5.64 2.55 -0.36
C ILE A 68 -4.51 2.53 -1.39
N ALA A 69 -4.51 3.44 -2.36
CA ALA A 69 -3.45 3.55 -3.36
C ALA A 69 -2.09 3.85 -2.72
N GLU A 70 -2.05 4.75 -1.73
CA GLU A 70 -0.85 5.06 -0.96
C GLU A 70 -0.32 3.83 -0.19
N GLU A 71 -1.21 3.00 0.34
CA GLU A 71 -0.82 1.75 0.98
C GLU A 71 -0.21 0.73 0.01
N PHE A 72 -0.77 0.62 -1.20
CA PHE A 72 -0.17 -0.21 -2.25
C PHE A 72 1.22 0.30 -2.66
N ARG A 73 1.44 1.62 -2.75
CA ARG A 73 2.77 2.19 -3.02
C ARG A 73 3.80 1.79 -1.98
N LYS A 74 3.46 1.85 -0.68
CA LYS A 74 4.36 1.46 0.41
C LYS A 74 4.75 -0.02 0.34
N ILE A 75 3.79 -0.89 0.01
CA ILE A 75 4.02 -2.33 -0.15
C ILE A 75 4.95 -2.58 -1.34
N ALA A 76 4.67 -1.98 -2.49
CA ALA A 76 5.48 -2.15 -3.69
C ALA A 76 6.89 -1.59 -3.52
N GLN A 77 7.04 -0.43 -2.88
CA GLN A 77 8.36 0.14 -2.57
C GLN A 77 9.18 -0.81 -1.70
N THR A 78 8.56 -1.35 -0.65
CA THR A 78 9.22 -2.35 0.20
C THR A 78 9.65 -3.58 -0.62
N GLY A 79 8.83 -3.99 -1.60
CA GLY A 79 9.19 -5.08 -2.50
C GLY A 79 10.38 -4.77 -3.40
N ARG A 80 10.41 -3.56 -3.98
CA ARG A 80 11.54 -3.07 -4.78
C ARG A 80 12.83 -3.02 -3.95
N ASP A 81 12.77 -2.52 -2.71
CA ASP A 81 13.94 -2.40 -1.84
C ASP A 81 14.51 -3.77 -1.43
N ARG A 82 13.65 -4.79 -1.25
CA ARG A 82 14.06 -6.12 -0.80
C ARG A 82 14.47 -7.07 -1.93
N TRP A 83 13.85 -6.95 -3.10
CA TRP A 83 13.97 -7.94 -4.18
C TRP A 83 14.32 -7.34 -5.55
N GLY A 84 14.32 -6.02 -5.72
CA GLY A 84 14.63 -5.35 -6.99
C GLY A 84 16.11 -5.40 -7.40
N GLY A 85 16.97 -6.05 -6.60
CA GLY A 85 18.41 -6.20 -6.88
C GLY A 85 18.81 -7.46 -7.66
N ASP A 86 17.90 -8.41 -7.90
CA ASP A 86 18.23 -9.75 -8.43
C ASP A 86 18.08 -9.90 -9.97
N SER A 87 18.06 -8.81 -10.73
CA SER A 87 17.94 -8.83 -12.20
C SER A 87 19.18 -8.30 -12.94
N ALA A 88 20.37 -8.60 -12.41
CA ALA A 88 21.64 -8.36 -13.09
C ALA A 88 22.60 -9.54 -12.92
N ASP A 89 22.28 -10.66 -13.58
CA ASP A 89 23.27 -11.60 -14.15
C ASP A 89 22.63 -12.43 -15.27
#